data_AF-A0A3B8V843-F1
#
_entry.id   AF-A0A3B8V843-F1
#
_cell.length_a   1.000
_cell.length_b   1.000
_cell.length_c   1.000
_cell.angle_alpha   90.00
_cell.angle_beta   90.00
_cell.angle_gamma   90.00
#
_symmetry.space_group_name_H-M   'P 1'
#
loop_
_entity.id
_entity.type
_entity.pdbx_description
1 polymer ?
#
loop_
_entity_poly.entity_id
_entity_poly.type
_entity_poly.pdbx_seq_one_letter_code
_entity_poly.pdbx_strand_id
1 'polypeptide(L)'
;GTGKSTLVKEIVRGKNRAIRLGRFVKIGYYDQENAELNGNETVIGELWGRRVLSDQTSVRKDLAQAGLSEEDVYKNVSELSGGERAKLALAVLENEHGNFLILDEPT
;
A
#
# COMPACT_ATOMS: atom_id res chain seq x y z
N GLY A 1 3.03 17.20 18.79
CA GLY A 1 4.00 17.14 17.67
C GLY A 1 5.38 16.80 18.19
N THR A 2 5.73 15.52 18.25
CA THR A 2 7.04 15.02 18.72
C THR A 2 8.00 14.67 17.58
N GLY A 3 7.60 14.90 16.32
CA GLY A 3 8.44 14.66 15.14
C GLY A 3 8.37 13.24 14.55
N LYS A 4 7.41 12.41 14.96
CA LYS A 4 7.26 11.02 14.48
C LYS A 4 7.12 10.93 12.95
N SER A 5 6.16 11.63 12.35
CA SER A 5 5.97 11.61 10.90
C SER A 5 7.16 12.21 10.15
N THR A 6 7.86 13.19 10.74
CA THR A 6 9.10 13.73 10.18
C THR A 6 10.20 12.67 10.13
N LEU A 7 10.38 11.91 11.23
CA LEU A 7 11.35 10.81 11.28
C LEU A 7 11.02 9.73 10.25
N VAL A 8 9.75 9.34 10.16
CA VAL A 8 9.27 8.36 9.17
C VAL A 8 9.55 8.82 7.74
N LYS A 9 9.20 10.08 7.41
CA LYS A 9 9.48 10.67 6.08
C LYS A 9 10.98 10.70 5.76
N GLU A 10 11.83 10.99 6.74
CA GLU A 10 13.29 10.97 6.55
C GLU A 10 13.84 9.55 6.32
N ILE A 11 13.29 8.53 6.98
CA ILE A 11 13.61 7.12 6.74
C ILE A 11 13.23 6.73 5.30
N VAL A 12 12.00 7.04 4.89
CA VAL A 12 11.48 6.70 3.55
C VAL A 12 12.26 7.41 2.43
N ARG A 13 12.65 8.67 2.64
CA ARG A 13 13.43 9.45 1.66
C ARG A 13 14.82 8.85 1.38
N GLY A 14 15.42 8.17 2.36
CA GLY A 14 16.74 7.55 2.22
C GLY A 14 17.91 8.51 1.95
N LYS A 15 17.73 9.83 2.12
CA LYS A 15 18.75 10.86 1.84
C LYS A 15 19.59 11.25 3.07
N ASN A 16 19.15 10.86 4.26
CA ASN A 16 19.80 11.24 5.51
C ASN A 16 20.97 10.30 5.82
N ARG A 17 22.21 10.81 5.84
CA ARG A 17 23.44 10.02 6.08
C ARG A 17 23.50 9.38 7.47
N ALA A 18 22.72 9.87 8.43
CA ALA A 18 22.62 9.28 9.77
C ALA A 18 21.74 8.02 9.79
N ILE A 19 20.88 7.84 8.77
CA ILE A 19 19.99 6.69 8.63
C ILE A 19 20.67 5.67 7.72
N ARG A 20 20.96 4.48 8.24
CA ARG A 20 21.57 3.38 7.49
C ARG A 20 20.59 2.23 7.39
N LEU A 21 20.12 1.98 6.17
CA LEU A 21 19.30 0.81 5.86
C LEU A 21 20.20 -0.35 5.45
N GLY A 22 19.79 -1.58 5.77
CA GLY A 22 20.46 -2.77 5.28
C GLY A 22 20.38 -2.86 3.75
N ARG A 23 21.39 -3.46 3.11
CA ARG A 23 21.50 -3.54 1.64
C ARG A 23 20.26 -4.14 0.95
N PHE A 24 19.55 -5.03 1.63
CA PHE A 24 18.38 -5.73 1.08
C PHE A 24 17.04 -5.22 1.65
N VAL A 25 17.05 -4.11 2.38
CA VAL A 25 15.81 -3.52 2.92
C VAL A 25 15.07 -2.81 1.80
N LYS A 26 13.82 -3.22 1.58
CA LYS A 26 12.83 -2.56 0.73
C LYS A 26 11.73 -2.04 1.62
N ILE A 27 11.60 -0.72 1.71
CA ILE A 27 10.62 -0.08 2.57
C ILE A 27 9.29 -0.04 1.84
N GLY A 28 8.25 -0.64 2.43
CA GLY A 28 6.86 -0.31 2.13
C GLY A 28 6.40 0.76 3.11
N TYR A 29 5.89 1.89 2.61
CA TYR A 29 5.38 2.96 3.45
C TYR A 29 3.89 3.12 3.22
N TYR A 30 3.12 2.94 4.29
CA TYR A 30 1.70 3.24 4.32
C TYR A 30 1.47 4.52 5.13
N ASP A 31 0.89 5.50 4.46
CA ASP A 31 0.33 6.70 5.06
C ASP A 31 -1.06 6.87 4.45
N GLN A 32 -2.08 6.97 5.30
CA GLN A 32 -3.48 7.06 4.88
C GLN A 32 -3.74 8.27 3.98
N GLU A 33 -2.97 9.36 4.12
CA GLU A 33 -3.08 10.54 3.25
C GLU A 33 -2.31 10.39 1.92
N ASN A 34 -1.27 9.56 1.89
CA ASN A 34 -0.32 9.45 0.78
C ASN A 34 -0.32 8.07 0.10
N ALA A 35 -1.31 7.22 0.37
CA ALA A 35 -1.50 5.98 -0.38
C ALA A 35 -1.77 6.33 -1.85
N GLU A 36 -0.73 6.21 -2.68
CA GLU A 36 -0.77 6.41 -4.13
C GLU A 36 -1.59 5.30 -4.78
N LEU A 37 -2.92 5.41 -4.73
CA LEU A 37 -3.85 4.52 -5.42
C LEU A 37 -4.57 5.30 -6.51
N ASN A 38 -4.79 4.68 -7.67
CA ASN A 38 -5.55 5.33 -8.75
C ASN A 38 -7.04 5.29 -8.44
N GLY A 39 -7.61 6.43 -8.05
CA GLY A 39 -9.03 6.58 -7.74
C GLY A 39 -9.98 6.18 -8.87
N ASN A 40 -9.53 6.25 -10.12
CA ASN A 40 -10.34 5.96 -11.32
C ASN A 40 -10.28 4.50 -11.75
N GLU A 41 -9.42 3.69 -11.13
CA GLU A 41 -9.36 2.25 -11.40
C GLU A 41 -10.30 1.49 -10.49
N THR A 42 -10.71 0.30 -10.94
CA THR A 42 -11.36 -0.66 -10.05
C THR A 42 -10.36 -1.21 -9.05
N VAL A 43 -10.80 -1.67 -7.88
CA VAL A 43 -9.92 -2.28 -6.87
C VAL A 43 -9.07 -3.42 -7.45
N ILE A 44 -9.67 -4.27 -8.28
CA ILE A 44 -8.92 -5.30 -9.01
C ILE A 44 -7.97 -4.72 -10.05
N GLY A 45 -8.40 -3.70 -10.80
CA GLY A 45 -7.59 -3.03 -11.82
C GLY A 45 -6.34 -2.39 -11.21
N GLU A 46 -6.48 -1.74 -10.07
CA GLU A 46 -5.40 -1.10 -9.33
C GLU A 46 -4.31 -2.11 -8.93
N LEU A 47 -4.68 -3.25 -8.35
CA LEU A 47 -3.71 -4.27 -7.95
C LEU A 47 -3.18 -5.06 -9.16
N TRP A 48 -4.04 -5.40 -10.12
CA TRP A 48 -3.66 -6.19 -11.30
C TRP A 48 -2.77 -5.41 -12.26
N GLY A 49 -3.02 -4.11 -12.45
CA GLY A 49 -2.21 -3.23 -13.29
C GLY A 49 -0.75 -3.10 -12.80
N ARG A 50 -0.52 -3.32 -11.50
CA ARG A 50 0.82 -3.38 -10.90
C ARG A 50 1.50 -4.75 -11.08
N ARG A 51 0.78 -5.78 -11.56
CA ARG A 51 1.26 -7.16 -11.73
C ARG A 51 1.14 -7.65 -13.17
N VAL A 52 2.14 -7.33 -13.98
CA VAL A 52 2.21 -7.67 -15.43
C VAL A 52 2.12 -9.19 -15.72
N LEU A 53 2.44 -10.06 -14.76
CA LEU A 53 2.50 -11.52 -14.94
C LEU A 53 1.46 -12.32 -14.15
N SER A 54 0.51 -11.66 -13.48
CA SER A 54 -0.51 -12.34 -12.66
C SER A 54 -1.82 -12.54 -13.43
N ASP A 55 -2.51 -13.65 -13.17
CA ASP A 55 -3.89 -13.82 -13.61
C ASP A 55 -4.86 -13.10 -12.65
N GLN A 56 -6.07 -12.78 -13.12
CA GLN A 56 -7.06 -12.12 -12.26
C GLN A 56 -7.50 -12.99 -11.08
N THR A 57 -7.42 -14.32 -11.20
CA THR A 57 -7.81 -15.25 -10.13
C THR A 57 -6.90 -15.12 -8.91
N SER A 58 -5.58 -15.07 -9.11
CA SER A 58 -4.60 -14.85 -8.04
C SER A 58 -4.77 -13.48 -7.41
N VAL A 59 -4.97 -12.42 -8.21
CA VAL A 59 -5.21 -11.07 -7.70
C VAL A 59 -6.47 -11.01 -6.82
N ARG A 60 -7.57 -11.66 -7.23
CA ARG A 60 -8.79 -11.74 -6.42
C ARG A 60 -8.56 -12.48 -5.10
N LYS A 61 -7.76 -13.55 -5.12
CA LYS A 61 -7.38 -14.28 -3.91
C LYS A 61 -6.59 -13.39 -2.95
N ASP A 62 -5.64 -12.61 -3.45
CA ASP A 62 -4.85 -11.68 -2.65
C ASP A 62 -5.75 -10.57 -2.04
N LEU A 63 -6.69 -10.03 -2.82
CA LEU A 63 -7.67 -9.04 -2.33
C LEU A 63 -8.61 -9.62 -1.27
N ALA A 64 -9.08 -10.86 -1.46
CA ALA A 64 -9.90 -11.57 -0.49
C ALA A 64 -9.11 -11.84 0.80
N GLN A 65 -7.83 -12.19 0.70
CA GLN A 65 -6.94 -12.37 1.85
C GLN A 65 -6.70 -11.06 2.61
N ALA A 66 -6.67 -9.92 1.91
CA ALA A 66 -6.65 -8.59 2.51
C ALA A 66 -8.00 -8.17 3.12
N GLY A 67 -9.04 -9.01 2.99
CA GLY A 67 -10.36 -8.78 3.60
C GLY A 67 -11.25 -7.80 2.82
N LEU A 68 -11.05 -7.70 1.50
CA LEU A 68 -11.97 -7.04 0.57
C LEU A 68 -13.00 -8.06 0.06
N SER A 69 -14.27 -7.68 0.04
CA SER A 69 -15.36 -8.53 -0.44
C SER A 69 -15.39 -8.61 -1.96
N GLU A 70 -16.12 -9.59 -2.52
CA GLU A 70 -16.30 -9.68 -3.97
C GLU A 70 -16.94 -8.43 -4.57
N GLU A 71 -17.82 -7.75 -3.83
CA GLU A 71 -18.43 -6.49 -4.28
C GLU A 71 -17.40 -5.36 -4.33
N ASP A 72 -16.50 -5.28 -3.34
CA ASP A 72 -15.47 -4.24 -3.27
C ASP A 72 -14.50 -4.31 -4.44
N VAL A 73 -14.18 -5.52 -4.91
CA VAL A 73 -13.22 -5.79 -5.99
C VAL A 73 -13.60 -5.08 -7.30
N TYR A 74 -14.88 -4.80 -7.53
CA TYR A 74 -15.39 -4.14 -8.75
C TYR A 74 -15.71 -2.65 -8.58
N LYS A 75 -15.67 -2.12 -7.36
CA LYS A 75 -15.83 -0.68 -7.10
C LYS A 75 -14.63 0.09 -7.63
N ASN A 76 -14.82 1.35 -7.99
CA ASN A 76 -13.67 2.25 -8.16
C ASN A 76 -13.01 2.49 -6.81
N VAL A 77 -11.69 2.69 -6.81
CA VAL A 77 -10.94 3.00 -5.59
C VAL A 77 -11.48 4.26 -4.89
N SER A 78 -12.01 5.22 -5.64
CA SER A 78 -12.64 6.43 -5.07
C SER A 78 -13.91 6.15 -4.25
N GLU A 79 -14.55 5.00 -4.43
CA GLU A 79 -15.79 4.61 -3.75
C GLU A 79 -15.53 3.84 -2.45
N LEU A 80 -14.27 3.50 -2.17
CA LEU A 80 -13.89 2.78 -0.95
C LEU A 80 -13.99 3.68 0.28
N SER A 81 -14.48 3.10 1.37
CA SER A 81 -14.29 3.65 2.72
C SER A 81 -12.80 3.74 3.07
N GLY A 82 -12.46 4.56 4.07
CA GLY A 82 -11.07 4.67 4.53
C GLY A 82 -10.46 3.31 4.94
N GLY A 83 -11.24 2.44 5.56
CA GLY A 83 -10.80 1.10 5.97
C GLY A 83 -10.58 0.15 4.78
N GLU A 84 -11.44 0.20 3.76
CA GLU A 84 -11.26 -0.60 2.54
C GLU A 84 -10.07 -0.10 1.73
N ARG A 85 -9.90 1.22 1.63
CA ARG A 85 -8.74 1.83 0.97
C ARG A 85 -7.43 1.46 1.67
N ALA A 86 -7.44 1.38 3.00
CA ALA A 86 -6.29 0.89 3.78
C ALA A 86 -5.94 -0.56 3.45
N LYS A 87 -6.93 -1.45 3.36
CA LYS A 87 -6.73 -2.86 2.97
C LYS A 87 -6.15 -2.99 1.56
N LEU A 88 -6.68 -2.22 0.60
CA LEU A 88 -6.14 -2.20 -0.77
C LEU A 88 -4.69 -1.71 -0.80
N ALA A 89 -4.38 -0.63 -0.09
CA ALA A 89 -3.02 -0.12 -0.01
C ALA A 89 -2.04 -1.13 0.62
N LEU A 90 -2.46 -1.85 1.66
CA LEU A 90 -1.67 -2.94 2.24
C LEU A 90 -1.47 -4.08 1.24
N ALA A 91 -2.51 -4.49 0.52
CA ALA A 91 -2.41 -5.51 -0.52
C ALA A 91 -1.42 -5.10 -1.61
N VAL A 92 -1.44 -3.84 -2.05
CA VAL A 92 -0.46 -3.28 -2.99
C VAL A 92 0.96 -3.34 -2.43
N LEU A 93 1.16 -2.88 -1.20
CA LEU A 93 2.47 -2.85 -0.54
C LEU A 93 3.08 -4.25 -0.33
N GLU A 94 2.27 -5.22 0.08
CA GLU A 94 2.69 -6.62 0.20
C GLU A 94 3.17 -7.18 -1.14
N ASN A 95 2.51 -6.77 -2.23
CA ASN A 95 2.83 -7.21 -3.58
C ASN A 95 4.01 -6.48 -4.21
N GLU A 96 4.41 -5.31 -3.70
CA GLU A 96 5.62 -4.58 -4.13
C GLU A 96 6.92 -5.11 -3.50
N HIS A 97 6.86 -6.22 -2.77
CA HIS A 97 7.99 -6.88 -2.12
C HIS A 97 8.75 -6.00 -1.11
N GLY A 98 8.05 -5.08 -0.44
CA GLY A 98 8.57 -4.43 0.76
C GLY A 98 8.81 -5.47 1.85
N ASN A 99 10.02 -5.52 2.41
CA ASN A 99 10.35 -6.40 3.55
C ASN A 99 10.51 -5.64 4.87
N PHE A 100 10.23 -4.33 4.85
CA PHE A 100 10.17 -3.47 6.01
C PHE A 100 8.98 -2.53 5.86
N LEU A 101 7.96 -2.68 6.71
CA LEU A 101 6.71 -1.92 6.61
C LEU A 101 6.70 -0.79 7.65
N ILE A 102 6.41 0.42 7.21
CA ILE A 102 6.14 1.56 8.09
C ILE A 102 4.67 1.94 7.95
N LEU A 103 3.95 1.90 9.07
CA LEU A 103 2.55 2.30 9.18
C LEU A 103 2.50 3.62 9.97
N ASP A 104 2.14 4.72 9.32
CA ASP A 104 1.87 6.00 10.01
C ASP A 104 0.34 6.14 10.17
N GLU A 105 -0.14 6.12 11.41
CA GLU A 105 -1.54 6.37 11.75
C GLU A 105 -1.75 7.87 11.99
N PRO A 106 -2.63 8.55 11.23
CA PRO A 106 -3.37 9.69 11.75
C PRO A 106 -4.71 9.16 12.26
N THR A 107 -4.86 9.00 13.58
CA THR A 107 -6.21 9.10 14.17
C THR A 107 -6.66 10.54 14.14
#